data_AF-M0M4C3-F1
#
_entry.id   AF-M0M4C3-F1
#
_cell.length_a   1.000
_cell.length_b   1.000
_cell.length_c   1.000
_cell.angle_alpha   90.00
_cell.angle_beta   90.00
_cell.angle_gamma   90.00
#
_symmetry.space_group_name_H-M   'P 1'
#
loop_
_entity.id
_entity.type
_entity.pdbx_description
1 polymer ?
#
loop_
_entity_poly.entity_id
_entity_poly.type
_entity_poly.pdbx_seq_one_letter_code
_entity_poly.pdbx_strand_id
1 'polypeptide(L)'
;MAFGALLQSLLDGRFDLVLIVIMLVVGVVVAYLVGQVSERMLVAAGVGEAVEGTAFERTVGRLGTSTVSMLAGLFALFVVLVFVVLALTISAVLDVRVYLRQFINFLPQLFVAALVVVFGLVVADKAEVFVSERLRSVKLPEIGLLALLVKYSIIYVAALLALGQIGISNVALLVLLGAYAFGLVFLGGLACRDLLAASAAGFYLLLAEPIAIGDEVRIDGRSGIVQEVDVLVTHVENDGEEFIVPNDRVFRSGIIRVR
;
A
#
# COMPACT_ATOMS: atom_id res chain seq x y z
N MET A 1 -59.97 24.13 -21.74
CA MET A 1 -59.00 23.05 -21.45
C MET A 1 -57.55 23.46 -21.71
N ALA A 2 -57.22 24.22 -22.76
CA ALA A 2 -55.84 24.63 -23.05
C ALA A 2 -55.18 25.60 -22.03
N PHE A 3 -55.96 26.52 -21.42
CA PHE A 3 -55.43 27.48 -20.44
C PHE A 3 -55.01 26.85 -19.11
N GLY A 4 -55.72 25.79 -18.66
CA GLY A 4 -55.36 25.05 -17.46
C GLY A 4 -54.05 24.28 -17.60
N ALA A 5 -53.80 23.70 -18.77
CA ALA A 5 -52.53 23.02 -19.08
C ALA A 5 -51.35 23.99 -19.21
N LEU A 6 -51.56 25.20 -19.76
CA LEU A 6 -50.55 26.26 -19.81
C LEU A 6 -50.25 26.85 -18.42
N LEU A 7 -51.27 27.01 -17.57
CA LEU A 7 -51.09 27.47 -16.19
C LEU A 7 -50.37 26.41 -15.33
N GLN A 8 -50.71 25.12 -15.50
CA GLN A 8 -49.98 24.01 -14.86
C GLN A 8 -48.52 23.94 -15.33
N SER A 9 -48.25 24.03 -16.64
CA SER A 9 -46.89 24.06 -17.18
C SER A 9 -46.06 25.25 -16.66
N LEU A 10 -46.67 26.43 -16.49
CA LEU A 10 -46.00 27.62 -15.94
C LEU A 10 -45.82 27.56 -14.41
N LEU A 11 -46.72 26.90 -13.70
CA LEU A 11 -46.60 26.65 -12.26
C LEU A 11 -45.52 25.59 -11.99
N ASP A 12 -45.56 24.45 -12.68
CA ASP A 12 -44.62 23.34 -12.52
C ASP A 12 -43.16 23.78 -12.78
N GLY A 13 -42.91 24.54 -13.86
CA GLY A 13 -41.56 25.04 -14.15
C GLY A 13 -41.01 26.04 -13.12
N ARG A 14 -41.87 26.78 -12.40
CA ARG A 14 -41.46 27.70 -11.31
C ARG A 14 -41.26 26.96 -9.99
N PHE A 15 -42.05 25.93 -9.71
CA PHE A 15 -41.89 25.10 -8.52
C PHE A 15 -40.59 24.29 -8.56
N ASP A 16 -40.20 23.76 -9.72
CA ASP A 16 -38.93 23.05 -9.89
C ASP A 16 -37.72 23.95 -9.58
N LEU A 17 -37.74 25.20 -10.04
CA LEU A 17 -36.68 26.16 -9.77
C LEU A 17 -36.56 26.50 -8.28
N VAL A 18 -37.70 26.73 -7.60
CA VAL A 18 -37.71 27.00 -6.16
C VAL A 18 -37.15 25.80 -5.39
N LEU A 19 -37.53 24.58 -5.77
CA LEU A 19 -37.07 23.36 -5.12
C LEU A 19 -35.55 23.14 -5.33
N ILE A 20 -35.03 23.39 -6.54
CA ILE A 20 -33.60 23.36 -6.83
C ILE A 20 -32.83 24.36 -5.95
N VAL A 21 -33.32 25.60 -5.84
CA VAL A 21 -32.67 26.62 -5.01
C VAL A 21 -32.67 26.22 -3.55
N ILE A 22 -33.80 25.72 -3.02
CA ILE A 22 -33.88 25.21 -1.65
C ILE A 22 -32.88 24.07 -1.46
N MET A 23 -32.80 23.13 -2.41
CA MET A 23 -31.89 21.99 -2.33
C MET A 23 -30.42 22.42 -2.31
N LEU A 24 -30.03 23.41 -3.12
CA LEU A 24 -28.67 23.95 -3.12
C LEU A 24 -28.35 24.67 -1.81
N VAL A 25 -29.27 25.48 -1.28
CA VAL A 25 -29.09 26.16 0.01
C VAL A 25 -28.95 25.14 1.14
N VAL A 26 -29.84 24.15 1.19
CA VAL A 26 -29.74 23.04 2.15
C VAL A 26 -28.42 22.30 1.98
N GLY A 27 -27.99 22.03 0.75
CA GLY A 27 -26.73 21.37 0.47
C GLY A 27 -25.51 22.10 0.99
N VAL A 28 -25.46 23.43 0.86
CA VAL A 28 -24.38 24.25 1.44
C VAL A 28 -24.40 24.20 2.96
N VAL A 29 -25.57 24.29 3.59
CA VAL A 29 -25.70 24.19 5.06
C VAL A 29 -25.24 22.82 5.55
N VAL A 30 -25.69 21.73 4.91
CA VAL A 30 -25.30 20.37 5.26
C VAL A 30 -23.81 20.16 5.01
N ALA A 31 -23.25 20.67 3.91
CA ALA A 31 -21.81 20.57 3.64
C ALA A 31 -20.96 21.29 4.68
N TYR A 32 -21.38 22.47 5.13
CA TYR A 32 -20.70 23.18 6.22
C TYR A 32 -20.74 22.38 7.53
N LEU A 33 -21.90 21.84 7.89
CA LEU A 33 -22.06 20.99 9.08
C LEU A 33 -21.21 19.72 8.99
N VAL A 34 -21.23 19.03 7.84
CA VAL A 34 -20.42 17.84 7.60
C VAL A 34 -18.95 18.18 7.68
N GLY A 35 -18.49 19.25 7.05
CA GLY A 35 -17.09 19.70 7.15
C GLY A 35 -16.67 19.92 8.59
N GLN A 36 -17.48 20.63 9.38
CA GLN A 36 -17.19 20.90 10.80
C GLN A 36 -17.18 19.63 11.66
N VAL A 37 -18.13 18.72 11.44
CA VAL A 37 -18.21 17.45 12.18
C VAL A 37 -17.06 16.52 11.78
N SER A 38 -16.78 16.41 10.48
CA SER A 38 -15.68 15.60 9.94
C SER A 38 -14.34 16.10 10.46
N GLU A 39 -14.10 17.41 10.50
CA GLU A 39 -12.87 17.98 11.06
C GLU A 39 -12.69 17.57 12.52
N ARG A 40 -13.73 17.74 13.35
CA ARG A 40 -13.70 17.33 14.76
C ARG A 40 -13.46 15.83 14.92
N MET A 41 -14.12 15.01 14.10
CA MET A 41 -13.95 13.55 14.13
C MET A 41 -12.53 13.15 13.71
N LEU A 42 -11.96 13.77 12.69
CA LEU A 42 -10.60 13.49 12.21
C LEU A 42 -9.55 13.91 13.24
N VAL A 43 -9.74 15.04 13.92
CA VAL A 43 -8.89 15.44 15.06
C VAL A 43 -9.02 14.44 16.20
N ALA A 44 -10.25 14.08 16.59
CA ALA A 44 -10.49 13.11 17.67
C ALA A 44 -9.95 11.71 17.35
N ALA A 45 -9.92 11.33 16.07
CA ALA A 45 -9.33 10.08 15.60
C ALA A 45 -7.80 10.12 15.51
N GLY A 46 -7.16 11.25 15.83
CA GLY A 46 -5.70 11.39 15.78
C GLY A 46 -5.13 11.44 14.37
N VAL A 47 -5.92 11.81 13.35
CA VAL A 47 -5.47 11.83 11.95
C VAL A 47 -4.31 12.80 11.74
N GLY A 48 -4.27 13.92 12.48
CA GLY A 48 -3.13 14.84 12.44
C GLY A 48 -1.81 14.15 12.79
N GLU A 49 -1.78 13.46 13.93
CA GLU A 49 -0.60 12.72 14.42
C GLU A 49 -0.25 11.53 13.51
N ALA A 50 -1.27 10.84 12.98
CA ALA A 50 -1.08 9.72 12.06
C ALA A 50 -0.41 10.15 10.75
N VAL A 51 -0.63 11.39 10.30
CA VAL A 51 -0.07 11.93 9.05
C VAL A 51 1.22 12.71 9.30
N GLU A 52 1.55 13.02 10.55
CA GLU A 52 2.77 13.74 10.90
C GLU A 52 4.04 13.02 10.39
N GLY A 53 4.91 13.80 9.73
CA GLY A 53 6.17 13.35 9.14
C GLY A 53 6.03 12.73 7.75
N THR A 54 4.82 12.55 7.23
CA THR A 54 4.57 11.90 5.93
C THR A 54 4.83 12.84 4.74
N ALA A 55 5.10 12.27 3.56
CA ALA A 55 5.20 13.01 2.32
C ALA A 55 3.87 13.70 1.96
N PHE A 56 2.74 13.10 2.36
CA PHE A 56 1.42 13.70 2.19
C PHE A 56 1.29 14.99 3.01
N GLU A 57 1.65 14.97 4.30
CA GLU A 57 1.65 16.17 5.15
C GLU A 57 2.45 17.31 4.53
N ARG A 58 3.67 17.02 4.06
CA ARG A 58 4.54 18.01 3.42
C ARG A 58 3.92 18.59 2.15
N THR A 59 3.16 17.78 1.42
CA THR A 59 2.47 18.21 0.19
C THR A 59 1.29 19.11 0.53
N VAL A 60 0.50 18.74 1.54
CA VAL A 60 -0.66 19.52 2.00
C VAL A 60 -0.24 20.82 2.70
N GLY A 61 0.85 20.78 3.47
CA GLY A 61 1.43 21.96 4.11
C GLY A 61 1.94 23.01 3.12
N ARG A 62 2.43 22.60 1.95
CA ARG A 62 2.77 23.53 0.85
C ARG A 62 1.56 24.26 0.28
N LEU A 63 0.36 23.70 0.43
CA LEU A 63 -0.90 24.35 0.04
C LEU A 63 -1.43 25.30 1.13
N GLY A 64 -0.71 25.44 2.26
CA GLY A 64 -1.12 26.30 3.38
C GLY A 64 -2.28 25.72 4.19
N THR A 65 -2.52 24.41 4.12
CA THR A 65 -3.62 23.73 4.82
C THR A 65 -3.09 22.57 5.68
N SER A 66 -3.92 22.06 6.59
CA SER A 66 -3.62 20.82 7.33
C SER A 66 -4.30 19.63 6.65
N THR A 67 -3.77 18.41 6.84
CA THR A 67 -4.41 17.18 6.31
C THR A 67 -5.84 17.02 6.82
N VAL A 68 -6.08 17.31 8.09
CA VAL A 68 -7.42 17.26 8.70
C VAL A 68 -8.36 18.23 7.98
N SER A 69 -7.94 19.49 7.79
CA SER A 69 -8.76 20.51 7.11
C SER A 69 -9.00 20.15 5.64
N MET A 70 -7.98 19.63 4.94
CA MET A 70 -8.11 19.18 3.56
C MET A 70 -9.11 18.02 3.44
N LEU A 71 -9.01 17.01 4.31
CA LEU A 71 -9.95 15.88 4.32
C LEU A 71 -11.36 16.33 4.67
N ALA A 72 -11.54 17.18 5.69
CA ALA A 72 -12.83 17.77 6.02
C ALA A 72 -13.42 18.58 4.85
N GLY A 73 -12.58 19.35 4.15
CA GLY A 73 -12.94 20.05 2.93
C GLY A 73 -13.34 19.11 1.79
N LEU A 74 -12.69 17.95 1.67
CA LEU A 74 -13.05 16.91 0.70
C LEU A 74 -14.43 16.30 1.01
N PHE A 75 -14.74 16.02 2.30
CA PHE A 75 -16.07 15.58 2.72
C PHE A 75 -17.13 16.65 2.42
N ALA A 76 -16.87 17.91 2.76
CA ALA A 76 -17.78 19.02 2.48
C ALA A 76 -18.01 19.19 0.96
N LEU A 77 -16.94 19.14 0.16
CA LEU A 77 -17.01 19.20 -1.30
C LEU A 77 -17.86 18.06 -1.87
N PHE A 78 -17.65 16.84 -1.38
CA PHE A 78 -18.43 15.67 -1.78
C PHE A 78 -19.93 15.89 -1.51
N VAL A 79 -20.28 16.40 -0.32
CA VAL A 79 -21.67 16.72 0.03
C VAL A 79 -22.25 17.77 -0.91
N VAL A 80 -21.54 18.87 -1.17
CA VAL A 80 -22.01 19.90 -2.14
C VAL A 80 -22.27 19.27 -3.50
N LEU A 81 -21.32 18.48 -4.01
CA LEU A 81 -21.44 17.83 -5.31
C LEU A 81 -22.65 16.87 -5.36
N VAL A 82 -22.91 16.11 -4.29
CA VAL A 82 -24.10 15.26 -4.17
C VAL A 82 -25.38 16.10 -4.25
N PHE A 83 -25.46 17.21 -3.50
CA PHE A 83 -26.65 18.07 -3.54
C PHE A 83 -26.86 18.75 -4.89
N VAL A 84 -25.79 19.17 -5.56
CA VAL A 84 -25.84 19.69 -6.93
C VAL A 84 -26.39 18.62 -7.87
N VAL A 85 -25.87 17.40 -7.81
CA VAL A 85 -26.33 16.27 -8.63
C VAL A 85 -27.80 15.94 -8.37
N LEU A 86 -28.22 15.93 -7.12
CA LEU A 86 -29.62 15.68 -6.77
C LEU A 86 -30.53 16.79 -7.29
N ALA A 87 -30.12 18.06 -7.18
CA ALA A 87 -30.89 19.19 -7.71
C ALA A 87 -31.03 19.11 -9.25
N LEU A 88 -29.96 18.73 -9.94
CA LEU A 88 -29.98 18.49 -11.39
C LEU A 88 -30.88 17.31 -11.80
N THR A 89 -31.09 16.33 -10.92
CA THR A 89 -31.98 15.19 -11.17
C THR A 89 -33.45 15.60 -11.16
N ILE A 90 -33.80 16.61 -10.35
CA ILE A 90 -35.15 17.16 -10.23
C ILE A 90 -35.49 18.01 -11.46
N SER A 91 -34.49 18.75 -11.96
CA SER A 91 -34.63 19.52 -13.20
C SER A 91 -34.77 18.59 -14.40
N ALA A 92 -36.00 18.36 -14.89
CA ALA A 92 -36.30 17.55 -16.07
C ALA A 92 -35.75 18.14 -17.40
N VAL A 93 -34.89 19.15 -17.34
CA VAL A 93 -34.50 20.06 -18.44
C VAL A 93 -33.47 19.46 -19.41
N LEU A 94 -32.83 18.34 -19.07
CA LEU A 94 -31.82 17.72 -19.93
C LEU A 94 -32.18 16.27 -20.26
N ASP A 95 -32.45 15.96 -21.52
CA ASP A 95 -32.42 14.61 -22.12
C ASP A 95 -31.01 13.97 -22.10
N VAL A 96 -30.17 14.41 -21.16
CA VAL A 96 -28.82 13.92 -20.84
C VAL A 96 -28.90 12.89 -19.69
N ARG A 97 -30.11 12.38 -19.38
CA ARG A 97 -30.40 11.45 -18.27
C ARG A 97 -29.52 10.20 -18.24
N VAL A 98 -28.97 9.78 -19.38
CA VAL A 98 -28.07 8.61 -19.47
C VAL A 98 -26.66 8.97 -19.01
N TYR A 99 -26.08 10.07 -19.51
CA TYR A 99 -24.74 10.52 -19.11
C TYR A 99 -24.70 11.03 -17.66
N LEU A 100 -25.78 11.69 -17.21
CA LEU A 100 -25.88 12.13 -15.82
C LEU A 100 -25.86 10.95 -14.85
N ARG A 101 -26.61 9.86 -15.09
CA ARG A 101 -26.62 8.68 -14.20
C ARG A 101 -25.25 8.06 -14.01
N GLN A 102 -24.44 7.97 -15.07
CA GLN A 102 -23.08 7.44 -14.96
C GLN A 102 -22.19 8.36 -14.11
N PHE A 103 -22.34 9.68 -14.27
CA PHE A 103 -21.65 10.67 -13.45
C PHE A 103 -22.05 10.62 -11.96
N ILE A 104 -23.33 10.37 -11.65
CA ILE A 104 -23.81 10.19 -10.26
C ILE A 104 -23.09 9.04 -9.58
N ASN A 105 -22.98 7.90 -10.27
CA ASN A 105 -22.33 6.71 -9.71
C ASN A 105 -20.80 6.87 -9.61
N PHE A 106 -20.21 7.71 -10.45
CA PHE A 106 -18.78 8.00 -10.44
C PHE A 106 -18.36 8.87 -9.24
N LEU A 107 -19.24 9.73 -8.73
CA LEU A 107 -18.88 10.68 -7.68
C LEU A 107 -18.48 9.99 -6.35
N PRO A 108 -19.26 9.01 -5.81
CA PRO A 108 -18.84 8.25 -4.62
C PRO A 108 -17.59 7.41 -4.87
N GLN A 109 -17.46 6.85 -6.06
CA GLN A 109 -16.28 6.06 -6.47
C GLN A 109 -15.01 6.90 -6.44
N LEU A 110 -15.04 8.10 -7.01
CA LEU A 110 -13.93 9.05 -7.00
C LEU A 110 -13.59 9.47 -5.56
N PHE A 111 -14.60 9.68 -4.72
CA PHE A 111 -14.41 10.04 -3.33
C PHE A 111 -13.69 8.93 -2.55
N VAL A 112 -14.15 7.68 -2.67
CA VAL A 112 -13.48 6.53 -2.04
C VAL A 112 -12.06 6.33 -2.60
N ALA A 113 -11.86 6.48 -3.91
CA ALA A 113 -10.55 6.42 -4.53
C ALA A 113 -9.57 7.44 -3.93
N ALA A 114 -10.02 8.69 -3.76
CA ALA A 114 -9.23 9.74 -3.15
C ALA A 114 -8.84 9.40 -1.71
N LEU A 115 -9.79 8.89 -0.90
CA LEU A 115 -9.50 8.45 0.47
C LEU A 115 -8.49 7.29 0.51
N VAL A 116 -8.62 6.31 -0.39
CA VAL A 116 -7.68 5.18 -0.49
C VAL A 116 -6.27 5.66 -0.82
N VAL A 117 -6.12 6.64 -1.72
CA VAL A 117 -4.81 7.23 -2.05
C VAL A 117 -4.20 7.94 -0.84
N VAL A 118 -4.97 8.80 -0.16
CA VAL A 118 -4.48 9.52 1.02
C VAL A 118 -4.05 8.52 2.10
N PHE A 119 -4.90 7.54 2.40
CA PHE A 119 -4.59 6.50 3.38
C PHE A 119 -3.35 5.69 2.98
N GLY A 120 -3.26 5.28 1.71
CA GLY A 120 -2.13 4.51 1.19
C GLY A 120 -0.80 5.25 1.31
N LEU A 121 -0.75 6.55 1.02
CA LEU A 121 0.46 7.36 1.19
C LEU A 121 0.91 7.43 2.65
N VAL A 122 -0.04 7.63 3.57
CA VAL A 122 0.23 7.70 5.01
C VAL A 122 0.77 6.38 5.54
N VAL A 123 0.10 5.27 5.19
CA VAL A 123 0.54 3.92 5.59
C VAL A 123 1.92 3.60 5.01
N ALA A 124 2.18 3.99 3.76
CA ALA A 124 3.46 3.72 3.11
C ALA A 124 4.64 4.42 3.80
N ASP A 125 4.47 5.69 4.18
CA ASP A 125 5.50 6.45 4.90
C ASP A 125 5.72 5.90 6.32
N LYS A 126 4.66 5.55 7.04
CA LYS A 126 4.80 4.94 8.39
C LYS A 126 5.45 3.55 8.31
N ALA A 127 5.13 2.75 7.29
CA ALA A 127 5.75 1.46 7.07
C ALA A 127 7.25 1.60 6.73
N GLU A 128 7.65 2.60 5.93
CA GLU A 128 9.06 2.90 5.66
C GLU A 128 9.83 3.14 6.96
N VAL A 129 9.32 4.05 7.80
CA VAL A 129 9.96 4.39 9.09
C VAL A 129 10.04 3.16 9.97
N PHE A 130 8.94 2.42 10.15
CA PHE A 130 8.90 1.22 10.97
C PHE A 130 9.92 0.18 10.51
N VAL A 131 9.99 -0.12 9.21
CA VAL A 131 10.94 -1.09 8.66
C VAL A 131 12.38 -0.59 8.82
N SER A 132 12.63 0.69 8.56
CA SER A 132 13.98 1.29 8.70
C SER A 132 14.49 1.23 10.14
N GLU A 133 13.62 1.44 11.14
CA GLU A 133 13.96 1.36 12.55
C GLU A 133 14.27 -0.07 12.99
N ARG A 134 13.51 -1.05 12.49
CA ARG A 134 13.75 -2.47 12.78
C ARG A 134 15.03 -3.00 12.14
N LEU A 135 15.38 -2.49 10.97
CA LEU A 135 16.59 -2.92 10.27
C LEU A 135 17.85 -2.15 10.69
N ARG A 136 17.72 -1.03 11.42
CA ARG A 136 18.86 -0.26 11.94
C ARG A 136 19.81 -1.07 12.83
N SER A 137 19.33 -2.13 13.48
CA SER A 137 20.16 -3.03 14.29
C SER A 137 21.04 -3.95 13.45
N VAL A 138 20.70 -4.14 12.18
CA VAL A 138 21.46 -4.97 11.24
C VAL A 138 22.43 -4.02 10.54
N LYS A 139 23.75 -4.14 10.76
CA LYS A 139 24.77 -3.24 10.18
C LYS A 139 24.98 -3.46 8.68
N LEU A 140 23.92 -3.39 7.88
CA LEU A 140 24.00 -3.52 6.42
C LEU A 140 24.08 -2.13 5.76
N PRO A 141 24.98 -1.92 4.78
CA PRO A 141 25.08 -0.64 4.07
C PRO A 141 23.81 -0.21 3.32
N GLU A 142 22.90 -1.15 3.03
CA GLU A 142 21.78 -0.98 2.10
C GLU A 142 20.38 -1.06 2.75
N ILE A 143 20.28 -0.92 4.08
CA ILE A 143 19.01 -1.00 4.84
C ILE A 143 17.90 -0.11 4.26
N GLY A 144 18.28 1.05 3.70
CA GLY A 144 17.34 1.99 3.10
C GLY A 144 16.58 1.42 1.89
N LEU A 145 17.17 0.49 1.13
CA LEU A 145 16.54 -0.07 -0.08
C LEU A 145 15.31 -0.91 0.28
N LEU A 146 15.35 -1.70 1.35
CA LEU A 146 14.25 -2.56 1.74
C LEU A 146 13.06 -1.76 2.30
N ALA A 147 13.34 -0.75 3.13
CA ALA A 147 12.32 0.17 3.63
C ALA A 147 11.65 0.95 2.48
N LEU A 148 12.45 1.41 1.52
CA LEU A 148 11.95 2.10 0.34
C LEU A 148 11.10 1.18 -0.56
N LEU A 149 11.53 -0.07 -0.74
CA LEU A 149 10.76 -1.09 -1.47
C LEU A 149 9.38 -1.29 -0.83
N VAL A 150 9.31 -1.43 0.50
CA VAL A 150 8.05 -1.58 1.23
C VAL A 150 7.11 -0.39 0.99
N LYS A 151 7.63 0.84 1.08
CA LYS A 151 6.86 2.05 0.79
C LYS A 151 6.26 2.05 -0.60
N TYR A 152 7.08 1.84 -1.63
CA TYR A 152 6.59 1.85 -3.01
C TYR A 152 5.66 0.67 -3.30
N SER A 153 5.83 -0.46 -2.63
CA SER A 153 4.90 -1.59 -2.70
C SER A 153 3.50 -1.18 -2.23
N ILE A 154 3.42 -0.50 -1.08
CA ILE A 154 2.15 -0.04 -0.51
C ILE A 154 1.51 1.03 -1.39
N ILE A 155 2.29 2.00 -1.89
CA ILE A 155 1.79 3.03 -2.81
C ILE A 155 1.24 2.39 -4.09
N TYR A 156 1.95 1.41 -4.65
CA TYR A 156 1.52 0.70 -5.84
C TYR A 156 0.18 -0.02 -5.63
N VAL A 157 0.04 -0.77 -4.52
CA VAL A 157 -1.21 -1.46 -4.18
C VAL A 157 -2.35 -0.46 -3.93
N ALA A 158 -2.09 0.63 -3.21
CA ALA A 158 -3.08 1.69 -2.99
C ALA A 158 -3.55 2.33 -4.30
N ALA A 159 -2.64 2.55 -5.25
CA ALA A 159 -2.98 3.04 -6.58
C ALA A 159 -3.87 2.05 -7.36
N LEU A 160 -3.56 0.74 -7.31
CA LEU A 160 -4.42 -0.28 -7.92
C LEU A 160 -5.82 -0.31 -7.30
N LEU A 161 -5.91 -0.22 -5.97
CA LEU A 161 -7.19 -0.16 -5.26
C LEU A 161 -8.00 1.09 -5.65
N ALA A 162 -7.36 2.25 -5.74
CA ALA A 162 -8.00 3.49 -6.16
C ALA A 162 -8.50 3.42 -7.62
N LEU A 163 -7.70 2.83 -8.53
CA LEU A 163 -8.12 2.59 -9.92
C LEU A 163 -9.32 1.64 -9.99
N GLY A 164 -9.38 0.62 -9.14
CA GLY A 164 -10.53 -0.29 -9.05
C GLY A 164 -11.82 0.43 -8.64
N GLN A 165 -11.74 1.42 -7.75
CA GLN A 165 -12.91 2.22 -7.37
C GLN A 165 -13.48 3.01 -8.54
N ILE A 166 -12.63 3.57 -9.39
CA ILE A 166 -13.00 4.41 -10.55
C ILE A 166 -13.52 3.55 -11.74
N GLY A 167 -13.59 2.23 -11.58
CA GLY A 167 -14.19 1.33 -12.56
C GLY A 167 -13.21 0.74 -13.58
N ILE A 168 -11.90 0.81 -13.32
CA ILE A 168 -10.93 0.02 -14.09
C ILE A 168 -11.23 -1.47 -13.88
N SER A 169 -11.07 -2.28 -14.93
CA SER A 169 -11.32 -3.72 -14.89
C SER A 169 -10.56 -4.41 -13.76
N ASN A 170 -11.29 -5.03 -12.83
CA ASN A 170 -10.73 -5.81 -11.74
C ASN A 170 -9.81 -6.93 -12.25
N VAL A 171 -10.12 -7.53 -13.41
CA VAL A 171 -9.26 -8.56 -14.02
C VAL A 171 -7.91 -7.97 -14.41
N ALA A 172 -7.89 -6.79 -15.06
CA ALA A 172 -6.64 -6.13 -15.42
C ALA A 172 -5.81 -5.74 -14.18
N LEU A 173 -6.46 -5.25 -13.13
CA LEU A 173 -5.80 -4.90 -11.87
C LEU A 173 -5.23 -6.13 -11.15
N LEU A 174 -5.96 -7.26 -11.15
CA LEU A 174 -5.47 -8.52 -10.61
C LEU A 174 -4.27 -9.06 -11.40
N VAL A 175 -4.28 -8.91 -12.73
CA VAL A 175 -3.12 -9.26 -13.57
C VAL A 175 -1.90 -8.40 -13.22
N LEU A 176 -2.07 -7.09 -13.06
CA LEU A 176 -1.00 -6.17 -12.65
C LEU A 176 -0.46 -6.52 -11.26
N LEU A 177 -1.35 -6.76 -10.29
CA LEU A 177 -0.96 -7.19 -8.94
C LEU A 177 -0.21 -8.52 -8.96
N GLY A 178 -0.70 -9.49 -9.74
CA GLY A 178 -0.06 -10.79 -9.91
C GLY A 178 1.32 -10.69 -10.55
N ALA A 179 1.47 -9.86 -11.60
CA ALA A 179 2.77 -9.62 -12.24
C ALA A 179 3.76 -8.97 -11.27
N TYR A 180 3.31 -7.99 -10.48
CA TYR A 180 4.12 -7.35 -9.46
C TYR A 180 4.58 -8.33 -8.37
N ALA A 181 3.63 -9.11 -7.82
CA ALA A 181 3.92 -10.10 -6.79
C ALA A 181 4.87 -11.20 -7.31
N PHE A 182 4.64 -11.68 -8.53
CA PHE A 182 5.53 -12.62 -9.19
C PHE A 182 6.94 -12.05 -9.34
N GLY A 183 7.06 -10.80 -9.81
CA GLY A 183 8.34 -10.12 -9.95
C GLY A 183 9.10 -10.02 -8.63
N LEU A 184 8.41 -9.64 -7.54
CA LEU A 184 9.01 -9.53 -6.21
C LEU A 184 9.53 -10.89 -5.72
N VAL A 185 8.71 -11.94 -5.81
CA VAL A 185 9.08 -13.29 -5.38
C VAL A 185 10.19 -13.88 -6.24
N PHE A 186 10.09 -13.72 -7.57
CA PHE A 186 11.07 -14.27 -8.51
C PHE A 186 12.44 -13.61 -8.36
N LEU A 187 12.49 -12.27 -8.33
CA LEU A 187 13.73 -11.53 -8.17
C LEU A 187 14.32 -11.72 -6.78
N GLY A 188 13.49 -11.69 -5.73
CA GLY A 188 13.93 -11.94 -4.35
C GLY A 188 14.48 -13.36 -4.18
N GLY A 189 13.81 -14.36 -4.75
CA GLY A 189 14.28 -15.75 -4.74
C GLY A 189 15.58 -15.93 -5.51
N LEU A 190 15.74 -15.24 -6.65
CA LEU A 190 16.97 -15.27 -7.43
C LEU A 190 18.13 -14.60 -6.68
N ALA A 191 17.88 -13.45 -6.05
CA ALA A 191 18.88 -12.72 -5.27
C ALA A 191 19.34 -13.49 -4.03
N CYS A 192 18.42 -14.19 -3.35
CA CYS A 192 18.71 -14.97 -2.15
C CYS A 192 19.05 -16.44 -2.44
N ARG A 193 19.22 -16.84 -3.71
CA ARG A 193 19.37 -18.24 -4.12
C ARG A 193 20.48 -18.97 -3.35
N ASP A 194 21.66 -18.36 -3.25
CA ASP A 194 22.83 -19.00 -2.63
C ASP A 194 22.68 -19.09 -1.10
N LEU A 195 22.15 -18.03 -0.47
CA LEU A 195 21.85 -18.03 0.97
C LEU A 195 20.81 -19.11 1.33
N LEU A 196 19.76 -19.26 0.51
CA LEU A 196 18.73 -20.28 0.70
C LEU A 196 19.31 -21.70 0.53
N ALA A 197 20.16 -21.91 -0.47
CA ALA A 197 20.83 -23.20 -0.68
C ALA A 197 21.76 -23.55 0.50
N ALA A 198 22.55 -22.58 0.97
CA ALA A 198 23.44 -22.75 2.12
C ALA A 198 22.65 -23.04 3.40
N SER A 199 21.58 -22.28 3.65
CA SER A 199 20.70 -22.48 4.81
C SER A 199 20.08 -23.87 4.82
N ALA A 200 19.57 -24.34 3.67
CA ALA A 200 18.96 -25.66 3.56
C ALA A 200 19.97 -26.78 3.83
N ALA A 201 21.20 -26.64 3.31
CA ALA A 201 22.29 -27.56 3.59
C ALA A 201 22.71 -27.53 5.07
N GLY A 202 22.82 -26.34 5.67
CA GLY A 202 23.17 -26.20 7.09
C GLY A 202 22.13 -26.80 8.02
N PHE A 203 20.83 -26.58 7.76
CA PHE A 203 19.77 -27.26 8.50
C PHE A 203 19.92 -28.78 8.42
N TYR A 204 20.20 -29.33 7.23
CA TYR A 204 20.44 -30.77 7.09
C TYR A 204 21.66 -31.23 7.91
N LEU A 205 22.78 -30.51 7.85
CA LEU A 205 23.99 -30.85 8.60
C LEU A 205 23.75 -30.83 10.11
N LEU A 206 23.01 -29.84 10.61
CA LEU A 206 22.65 -29.70 12.02
C LEU A 206 21.65 -30.76 12.50
N LEU A 207 20.70 -31.17 11.65
CA LEU A 207 19.66 -32.15 12.01
C LEU A 207 20.12 -33.60 11.88
N ALA A 208 20.89 -33.91 10.85
CA ALA A 208 21.36 -35.26 10.57
C ALA A 208 22.73 -35.57 11.18
N GLU A 209 23.44 -34.53 11.65
CA GLU A 209 24.80 -34.59 12.21
C GLU A 209 25.75 -35.55 11.45
N PRO A 210 25.86 -35.45 10.11
CA PRO A 210 26.74 -36.32 9.33
C PRO A 210 28.21 -35.96 9.51
N ILE A 211 28.53 -34.92 10.28
CA ILE A 211 29.83 -34.54 10.81
C ILE A 211 29.61 -33.93 12.20
N ALA A 212 30.52 -34.20 13.12
CA ALA A 212 30.50 -33.63 14.46
C ALA A 212 31.68 -32.67 14.66
N ILE A 213 31.54 -31.75 15.62
CA ILE A 213 32.64 -30.91 16.08
C ILE A 213 33.77 -31.83 16.58
N GLY A 214 34.99 -31.59 16.11
CA GLY A 214 36.16 -32.41 16.38
C GLY A 214 36.45 -33.50 15.34
N ASP A 215 35.56 -33.75 14.37
CA ASP A 215 35.84 -34.69 13.27
C ASP A 215 36.91 -34.10 12.33
N GLU A 216 37.92 -34.90 11.97
CA GLU A 216 38.83 -34.58 10.88
C GLU A 216 38.17 -34.88 9.52
N VAL A 217 38.02 -33.84 8.72
CA VAL A 217 37.28 -33.89 7.46
C VAL A 217 38.11 -33.31 6.32
N ARG A 218 37.83 -33.78 5.11
CA ARG A 218 38.31 -33.17 3.88
C ARG A 218 37.14 -32.68 3.03
N ILE A 219 37.12 -31.37 2.79
CA ILE A 219 36.07 -30.64 2.06
C ILE A 219 36.75 -29.81 0.98
N ASP A 220 36.29 -29.93 -0.26
CA ASP A 220 36.83 -29.17 -1.41
C ASP A 220 38.37 -29.22 -1.54
N GLY A 221 38.94 -30.41 -1.29
CA GLY A 221 40.39 -30.66 -1.38
C GLY A 221 41.24 -30.14 -0.21
N ARG A 222 40.64 -29.52 0.82
CA ARG A 222 41.33 -29.08 2.04
C ARG A 222 40.96 -29.99 3.21
N SER A 223 41.94 -30.39 4.01
CA SER A 223 41.72 -31.18 5.23
C SER A 223 41.78 -30.27 6.45
N GLY A 224 41.04 -30.59 7.50
CA GLY A 224 41.07 -29.89 8.78
C GLY A 224 40.05 -30.48 9.77
N ILE A 225 39.96 -29.89 10.95
CA ILE A 225 39.06 -30.31 12.02
C ILE A 225 37.84 -29.39 12.05
N VAL A 226 36.64 -29.97 12.14
CA VAL A 226 35.40 -29.20 12.26
C VAL A 226 35.35 -28.51 13.62
N GLN A 227 35.25 -27.19 13.63
CA GLN A 227 35.13 -26.39 14.86
C GLN A 227 33.67 -26.03 15.16
N GLU A 228 32.94 -25.58 14.15
CA GLU A 228 31.55 -25.13 14.29
C GLU A 228 30.77 -25.38 13.01
N VAL A 229 29.50 -25.74 13.16
CA VAL A 229 28.53 -25.85 12.05
C VAL A 229 27.42 -24.84 12.32
N ASP A 230 27.36 -23.79 11.51
CA ASP A 230 26.31 -22.79 11.53
C ASP A 230 25.22 -23.12 10.51
N VAL A 231 24.14 -22.33 10.48
CA VAL A 231 23.09 -22.46 9.46
C VAL A 231 23.63 -22.16 8.05
N LEU A 232 24.54 -21.20 7.89
CA LEU A 232 25.01 -20.75 6.57
C LEU A 232 26.39 -21.32 6.19
N VAL A 233 27.26 -21.50 7.17
CA VAL A 233 28.67 -21.84 6.95
C VAL A 233 29.12 -22.92 7.94
N THR A 234 30.20 -23.62 7.60
CA THR A 234 30.92 -24.53 8.49
C THR A 234 32.34 -24.00 8.65
N HIS A 235 32.83 -23.98 9.89
CA HIS A 235 34.16 -23.55 10.25
C HIS A 235 35.07 -24.77 10.41
N VAL A 236 36.15 -24.82 9.63
CA VAL A 236 37.14 -25.90 9.63
C VAL A 236 38.52 -25.31 9.85
N GLU A 237 39.25 -25.81 10.84
CA GLU A 237 40.58 -25.32 11.17
C GLU A 237 41.68 -26.31 10.75
N ASN A 238 42.79 -25.79 10.25
CA ASN A 238 44.01 -26.57 10.02
C ASN A 238 45.24 -25.71 10.30
N ASP A 239 46.15 -26.19 11.15
CA ASP A 239 47.43 -25.54 11.48
C ASP A 239 47.33 -24.03 11.82
N GLY A 240 46.25 -23.62 12.49
CA GLY A 240 46.00 -22.23 12.89
C GLY A 240 45.37 -21.35 11.79
N GLU A 241 45.03 -21.91 10.64
CA GLU A 241 44.20 -21.27 9.61
C GLU A 241 42.75 -21.75 9.71
N GLU A 242 41.81 -20.79 9.75
CA GLU A 242 40.37 -21.06 9.76
C GLU A 242 39.77 -20.92 8.35
N PHE A 243 39.11 -21.98 7.89
CA PHE A 243 38.38 -22.01 6.63
C PHE A 243 36.88 -21.93 6.88
N ILE A 244 36.26 -20.86 6.37
CA ILE A 244 34.81 -20.65 6.42
C ILE A 244 34.21 -21.14 5.11
N VAL A 245 33.50 -22.26 5.15
CA VAL A 245 32.95 -22.92 3.95
C VAL A 245 31.42 -22.82 3.95
N PRO A 246 30.80 -22.25 2.90
CA PRO A 246 29.35 -22.26 2.74
C PRO A 246 28.79 -23.70 2.76
N ASN A 247 27.71 -23.91 3.50
CA ASN A 247 27.16 -25.25 3.71
C ASN A 247 26.65 -25.90 2.42
N ASP A 248 26.21 -25.12 1.43
CA ASP A 248 25.82 -25.65 0.13
C ASP A 248 27.02 -26.28 -0.60
N ARG A 249 28.23 -25.73 -0.41
CA ARG A 249 29.45 -26.31 -0.94
C ARG A 249 29.85 -27.57 -0.20
N VAL A 250 29.81 -27.56 1.13
CA VAL A 250 30.06 -28.75 1.97
C VAL A 250 29.19 -29.92 1.51
N PHE A 251 27.90 -29.65 1.32
CA PHE A 251 26.92 -30.65 0.90
C PHE A 251 27.15 -31.13 -0.55
N ARG A 252 27.51 -30.24 -1.49
CA ARG A 252 27.73 -30.60 -2.89
C ARG A 252 29.07 -31.28 -3.17
N SER A 253 30.14 -30.88 -2.49
CA SER A 253 31.48 -31.48 -2.67
C SER A 253 31.57 -32.87 -2.06
N GLY A 254 30.65 -33.20 -1.14
CA GLY A 254 30.77 -34.37 -0.29
C GLY A 254 31.80 -34.15 0.82
N ILE A 255 31.73 -35.01 1.83
CA ILE A 255 32.56 -34.94 3.03
C ILE A 255 33.31 -36.27 3.17
N ILE A 256 34.63 -36.21 3.22
CA ILE A 256 35.47 -37.37 3.51
C ILE A 256 35.90 -37.27 4.96
N ARG A 257 35.48 -38.21 5.82
CA ARG A 257 36.02 -38.32 7.18
C ARG A 257 37.34 -39.09 7.16
N VAL A 258 38.36 -38.51 7.76
CA VAL A 258 39.65 -39.18 7.97
C VAL A 258 39.58 -39.84 9.35
N ARG A 259 39.87 -41.15 9.42
CA ARG A 259 39.87 -41.95 10.65
C ARG A 259 41.26 -42.49 10.91
#